data_AF-A0A9C8K9I1-F1
#
_entry.id   AF-A0A9C8K9I1-F1
#
_cell.length_a   1.000
_cell.length_b   1.000
_cell.length_c   1.000
_cell.angle_alpha   90.00
_cell.angle_beta   90.00
_cell.angle_gamma   90.00
#
_symmetry.space_group_name_H-M   'P 1'
#
loop_
_entity.id
_entity.type
_entity.pdbx_description
1 polymer ?
#
loop_
_entity_poly.entity_id
_entity_poly.type
_entity_poly.pdbx_seq_one_letter_code
_entity_poly.pdbx_strand_id
1 'polypeptide(L)' 'MDKKETDENTEFIKDENEPKRNYIFQNNSITKIATIIVVAFLILIIIGLVASGTSFFSSDL' A
#
# COMPACT_ATOMS: atom_id res chain seq x y z
N MET A 1 -20.61 -10.16 -37.90
CA MET A 1 -20.41 -8.92 -37.12
C MET A 1 -19.88 -9.36 -35.78
N ASP A 2 -18.56 -9.31 -35.58
CA ASP A 2 -17.93 -9.66 -34.30
C ASP A 2 -18.32 -8.64 -33.26
N LYS A 3 -19.19 -9.05 -32.33
CA LYS A 3 -19.67 -8.21 -31.24
C LYS A 3 -18.60 -8.19 -30.15
N LYS A 4 -17.64 -7.26 -30.28
CA LYS A 4 -16.77 -6.87 -29.17
C LYS A 4 -17.53 -5.89 -28.28
N GLU A 5 -18.42 -6.42 -27.44
CA GLU A 5 -19.03 -5.67 -26.35
C GLU A 5 -18.63 -6.40 -25.08
N THR A 6 -17.41 -6.10 -24.63
CA THR A 6 -16.91 -6.56 -23.35
C THR A 6 -17.65 -5.79 -22.28
N ASP A 7 -18.55 -6.50 -21.59
CA ASP A 7 -19.36 -6.02 -20.48
C ASP A 7 -18.47 -5.76 -19.23
N GLU A 8 -17.45 -4.92 -19.39
CA GLU A 8 -16.46 -4.57 -18.37
C GLU A 8 -16.77 -3.19 -17.80
N ASN A 9 -17.98 -3.00 -17.27
CA ASN A 9 -18.29 -1.84 -16.43
C ASN A 9 -17.47 -1.95 -15.12
N THR A 10 -16.20 -1.57 -15.22
CA THR A 10 -15.27 -1.49 -14.10
C THR A 10 -15.32 -0.06 -13.58
N GLU A 11 -15.93 0.12 -12.42
CA GLU A 11 -16.09 1.44 -11.83
C GLU A 11 -14.76 1.87 -11.18
N PHE A 12 -14.42 3.17 -11.30
CA PHE A 12 -13.11 3.68 -10.88
C PHE A 12 -12.94 3.71 -9.35
N ILE A 13 -13.99 4.00 -8.59
CA ILE A 13 -13.93 4.20 -7.14
C ILE A 13 -15.03 3.39 -6.45
N LYS A 14 -14.64 2.52 -5.50
CA LYS A 14 -15.58 1.79 -4.66
C LYS A 14 -16.20 2.69 -3.60
N ASP A 15 -17.53 2.83 -3.64
CA ASP A 15 -18.30 3.46 -2.59
C ASP A 15 -18.60 2.46 -1.45
N GLU A 16 -18.57 2.91 -0.20
CA GLU A 16 -18.67 2.03 0.98
C GLU A 16 -20.05 1.35 1.09
N ASN A 17 -21.08 1.94 0.47
CA ASN A 17 -22.45 1.46 0.47
C ASN A 17 -22.72 0.35 -0.56
N GLU A 18 -21.78 0.02 -1.46
CA GLU A 18 -21.99 -0.99 -2.49
C GLU A 18 -20.83 -1.98 -2.59
N PRO A 19 -20.99 -3.23 -2.10
CA PRO A 19 -19.96 -4.26 -2.21
C PRO A 19 -19.93 -4.86 -3.63
N LYS A 20 -19.59 -4.07 -4.65
CA LYS A 20 -19.28 -4.61 -5.99
C LYS A 20 -17.82 -5.06 -6.04
N ARG A 21 -17.57 -6.14 -6.80
CA ARG A 21 -16.24 -6.76 -6.97
C ARG A 21 -15.45 -6.15 -8.14
N ASN A 22 -16.07 -5.25 -8.91
CA ASN A 22 -15.57 -4.72 -10.17
C ASN A 22 -15.01 -3.28 -10.01
N TYR A 23 -14.36 -2.97 -8.89
CA TYR A 23 -13.74 -1.66 -8.65
C TYR A 23 -12.23 -1.73 -8.71
N ILE A 24 -11.61 -0.80 -9.45
CA ILE A 24 -10.14 -0.70 -9.58
C ILE A 24 -9.52 -0.17 -8.28
N PHE A 25 -10.15 0.84 -7.65
CA PHE A 25 -9.75 1.36 -6.36
C PHE A 25 -10.80 1.04 -5.31
N GLN A 26 -10.46 0.13 -4.40
CA GLN A 26 -11.27 -0.15 -3.22
C GLN A 26 -10.91 0.83 -2.11
N ASN A 27 -11.83 1.71 -1.71
CA ASN A 27 -11.70 2.47 -0.46
C ASN A 27 -11.97 1.53 0.73
N ASN A 28 -11.05 0.59 0.96
CA ASN A 28 -11.12 -0.31 2.11
C ASN A 28 -10.17 0.19 3.21
N SER A 29 -10.69 0.22 4.43
CA SER A 29 -9.88 0.46 5.63
C SER A 29 -8.72 -0.53 5.75
N ILE A 30 -8.87 -1.75 5.21
CA ILE A 30 -7.85 -2.79 5.22
C ILE A 30 -6.61 -2.40 4.40
N THR A 31 -6.75 -1.86 3.18
CA THR A 31 -5.56 -1.42 2.41
C THR A 31 -4.88 -0.26 3.12
N LYS A 32 -5.63 0.69 3.69
CA LYS A 32 -5.05 1.79 4.48
C LYS A 32 -4.25 1.26 5.68
N ILE A 33 -4.81 0.32 6.43
CA ILE A 33 -4.13 -0.32 7.58
C ILE A 33 -2.87 -1.05 7.11
N ALA A 34 -2.95 -1.84 6.04
CA ALA A 34 -1.80 -2.55 5.49
C ALA A 34 -0.68 -1.60 5.05
N THR A 35 -1.03 -0.50 4.35
CA THR A 35 -0.06 0.52 3.95
C THR A 35 0.61 1.17 5.17
N ILE A 36 -0.14 1.51 6.22
CA ILE A 36 0.41 2.09 7.45
C ILE A 36 1.43 1.16 8.10
N ILE A 37 1.12 -0.14 8.19
CA ILE A 37 2.02 -1.15 8.77
C ILE A 37 3.33 -1.22 7.99
N VAL A 38 3.27 -1.28 6.66
CA VAL A 38 4.47 -1.34 5.80
C VAL A 38 5.33 -0.09 5.99
N VAL A 39 4.71 1.10 5.98
CA VAL A 39 5.43 2.37 6.20
C VAL A 39 6.11 2.40 7.57
N ALA A 40 5.46 1.92 8.62
CA ALA A 40 6.04 1.86 9.96
C ALA A 40 7.31 0.98 10.00
N PHE A 41 7.29 -0.20 9.36
CA PHE A 41 8.46 -1.06 9.28
C PHE A 41 9.61 -0.42 8.49
N LEU A 42 9.31 0.29 7.39
CA LEU A 42 10.33 1.00 6.62
C LEU A 42 11.04 2.06 7.47
N ILE A 43 10.29 2.81 8.28
CA ILE A 43 10.85 3.81 9.19
C ILE A 43 11.75 3.13 10.24
N LEU A 44 11.31 2.01 10.82
CA LEU A 44 12.12 1.24 11.78
C LEU A 44 13.44 0.77 11.18
N ILE A 45 13.43 0.31 9.93
CA ILE A 45 14.65 -0.12 9.22
C ILE A 45 15.61 1.06 9.05
N ILE A 46 15.09 2.23 8.65
CA ILE A 46 15.92 3.44 8.49
C ILE A 46 16.56 3.84 9.84
N ILE A 47 15.79 3.81 10.93
CA ILE A 47 16.32 4.09 12.27
C ILE A 47 17.43 3.10 12.63
N GLY A 48 17.20 1.80 12.40
CA GLY A 48 18.22 0.77 12.64
C GLY A 48 19.49 0.98 11.81
N LEU A 49 19.35 1.38 10.55
CA LEU A 49 20.47 1.67 9.66
C LEU A 49 21.30 2.87 10.16
N VAL A 50 20.63 3.97 10.55
CA VAL A 50 21.31 5.17 11.07
C VAL A 50 21.96 4.89 12.42
N ALA A 51 21.28 4.15 13.30
CA ALA A 51 21.85 3.74 14.59
C ALA A 51 23.07 2.83 14.40
N SER A 52 23.01 1.88 13.47
CA SER A 52 24.14 1.02 13.12
C SER A 52 25.32 1.82 12.56
N GLY A 53 25.06 2.78 11.66
CA GLY A 53 26.11 3.61 11.07
C GLY A 53 26.78 4.53 12.10
N THR A 54 26.01 5.12 13.01
CA THR A 54 26.52 6.01 14.06
C THR A 54 27.21 5.26 15.20
N SER A 55 26.71 4.08 15.60
CA SER A 55 27.37 3.27 16.63
C SER A 55 28.70 2.69 16.13
N PHE A 56 28.76 2.23 14.88
CA PHE A 56 29.98 1.67 14.29
C PHE A 56 31.09 2.73 14.17
N PHE A 57 30.74 3.96 13.80
CA PHE A 57 31.71 5.06 13.69
C PHE A 57 32.17 5.60 15.07
N SER A 58 31.33 5.49 16.10
CA SER A 58 31.67 5.94 17.46
C SER A 58 32.48 4.92 18.26
N SER A 59 32.43 3.63 17.89
CA SER A 59 33.23 2.58 18.53
C SER A 59 34.67 2.48 18.05
N ASP A 60 35.00 3.12 16.91
CA ASP A 60 36.32 3.08 16.27
C ASP A 60 37.16 4.36 16.50
N LEU A 61 36.70 5.32 17.31
CA LEU A 61 37.41 6.56 17.65
C LEU A 61 37.97 6.58 19.08
#